data_AF-A0A645I1A3-F1
#
_entry.id   AF-A0A645I1A3-F1
#
_cell.length_a   1.000
_cell.length_b   1.000
_cell.length_c   1.000
_cell.angle_alpha   90.00
_cell.angle_beta   90.00
_cell.angle_gamma   90.00
#
_symmetry.space_group_name_H-M   'P 1'
#
loop_
_entity.id
_entity.type
_entity.pdbx_description
1 polymer ?
#
loop_
_entity_poly.entity_id
_entity_poly.type
_entity_poly.pdbx_seq_one_letter_code
_entity_poly.pdbx_strand_id
1 'polypeptide(L)'
;MQVIQKQLEATGAIKVTLQAQEWSTYIPALTGGESYNVGVMGWFFDYPDTSNYLDPFVYNSGMGNNLATTTEGNPVGVGINDEASQLIALLQQADVELDETKRAEEYKQAQDLYADLVPNIPLFFQAEHVVYRNNISGDASLATPETLNIGPNVFFTYALLTKGQ
;
A
#
# COMPACT_ATOMS: atom_id res chain seq x y z
N MET A 1 -9.35 -15.08 4.83
CA MET A 1 -10.60 -14.51 4.28
C MET A 1 -11.90 -15.14 4.77
N GLN A 2 -11.94 -16.41 5.19
CA GLN A 2 -13.17 -17.04 5.70
C GLN A 2 -13.81 -16.32 6.91
N VAL A 3 -13.01 -15.70 7.79
CA VAL A 3 -13.53 -14.92 8.93
C VAL A 3 -14.28 -13.67 8.45
N ILE A 4 -13.69 -12.93 7.50
CA ILE A 4 -14.31 -11.74 6.91
C ILE A 4 -15.59 -12.10 6.15
N GLN A 5 -15.58 -13.22 5.40
CA GLN A 5 -16.80 -13.75 4.78
C GLN A 5 -17.92 -13.93 5.83
N LYS A 6 -17.63 -14.62 6.95
CA LYS A 6 -18.62 -14.86 8.01
C LYS A 6 -19.13 -13.57 8.62
N GLN A 7 -18.26 -12.57 8.84
CA GLN A 7 -18.64 -11.27 9.38
C GLN A 7 -19.58 -10.51 8.44
N LEU A 8 -19.26 -10.48 7.14
CA LEU A 8 -20.11 -9.84 6.13
C LEU A 8 -21.46 -10.57 5.97
N GLU A 9 -21.46 -11.90 5.93
CA GLU A 9 -22.68 -12.70 5.81
C GLU A 9 -23.58 -12.64 7.05
N ALA A 10 -22.99 -12.46 8.24
CA ALA A 10 -23.74 -12.29 9.49
C ALA A 10 -24.63 -11.03 9.50
N THR A 11 -24.36 -10.05 8.63
CA THR A 11 -25.23 -8.87 8.46
C THR A 11 -26.57 -9.21 7.81
N GLY A 12 -26.67 -10.34 7.10
CA GLY A 12 -27.82 -10.70 6.27
C GLY A 12 -27.96 -9.87 4.98
N ALA A 13 -27.13 -8.86 4.77
CA ALA A 13 -27.19 -7.96 3.60
C ALA A 13 -26.24 -8.39 2.47
N ILE A 14 -25.18 -9.12 2.79
CA ILE A 14 -24.11 -9.48 1.85
C ILE A 14 -23.95 -10.99 1.80
N LYS A 15 -23.85 -11.55 0.58
CA LYS A 15 -23.47 -12.95 0.36
C LYS A 15 -22.08 -12.99 -0.28
N VAL A 16 -21.15 -13.76 0.27
CA VAL A 16 -19.76 -13.77 -0.19
C VAL A 16 -19.45 -15.11 -0.86
N THR A 17 -18.87 -15.05 -2.06
CA THR A 17 -18.26 -16.23 -2.70
C THR A 17 -16.76 -16.00 -2.77
N LEU A 18 -15.99 -16.81 -2.04
CA LEU A 18 -14.53 -16.70 -2.06
C LEU A 18 -13.99 -17.31 -3.36
N GLN A 19 -13.11 -16.56 -4.03
CA GLN A 19 -12.37 -17.02 -5.19
C GLN A 19 -10.88 -16.87 -4.90
N ALA A 20 -10.12 -17.95 -5.10
CA ALA A 20 -8.67 -17.94 -5.00
C ALA A 20 -8.09 -18.03 -6.41
N GLN A 21 -7.06 -17.22 -6.68
CA GLN A 21 -6.32 -17.23 -7.93
C GLN A 21 -4.82 -17.13 -7.67
N GLU A 22 -4.03 -17.56 -8.64
CA GLU A 22 -2.58 -17.35 -8.62
C GLU A 22 -2.30 -15.84 -8.78
N TRP A 23 -1.27 -15.35 -8.09
CA TRP A 23 -0.98 -13.91 -7.93
C TRP A 23 -0.84 -13.17 -9.26
N SER A 24 -0.10 -13.74 -10.21
CA SER A 24 0.13 -13.11 -11.53
C SER A 24 -1.15 -12.98 -12.36
N THR A 25 -2.16 -13.81 -12.08
CA THR A 25 -3.50 -13.69 -12.68
C THR A 25 -4.39 -12.74 -11.87
N TYR A 26 -4.29 -12.80 -10.54
CA TYR A 26 -5.14 -12.06 -9.62
C TYR A 26 -4.98 -10.54 -9.75
N ILE A 27 -3.74 -10.03 -9.77
CA ILE A 27 -3.51 -8.57 -9.75
C ILE A 27 -4.03 -7.87 -11.00
N PRO A 28 -3.69 -8.30 -12.23
CA PRO A 28 -4.25 -7.69 -13.44
C PRO A 28 -5.78 -7.76 -13.49
N ALA A 29 -6.36 -8.86 -13.00
CA ALA A 29 -7.81 -9.03 -12.92
C ALA A 29 -8.47 -8.08 -11.92
N LEU A 30 -7.80 -7.80 -10.78
CA LEU A 30 -8.25 -6.85 -9.77
C LEU A 30 -8.15 -5.41 -10.26
N THR A 31 -6.97 -5.00 -10.74
CA THR A 31 -6.73 -3.61 -11.16
C THR A 31 -7.38 -3.29 -12.50
N GLY A 32 -7.70 -4.29 -13.32
CA GLY A 32 -8.47 -4.14 -14.55
C GLY A 32 -9.96 -3.89 -14.34
N GLY A 33 -10.47 -4.01 -13.10
CA GLY A 33 -11.83 -3.60 -12.72
C GLY A 33 -12.97 -4.54 -13.13
N GLU A 34 -12.71 -5.58 -13.93
CA GLU A 34 -13.78 -6.42 -14.50
C GLU A 34 -14.01 -7.74 -13.74
N SER A 35 -13.08 -8.17 -12.87
CA SER A 35 -13.11 -9.54 -12.32
C SER A 35 -13.65 -9.65 -10.90
N TYR A 36 -13.53 -8.61 -10.07
CA TYR A 36 -13.90 -8.69 -8.65
C TYR A 36 -14.58 -7.41 -8.16
N ASN A 37 -15.65 -7.59 -7.39
CA ASN A 37 -16.29 -6.47 -6.68
C ASN A 37 -15.48 -6.03 -5.46
N VAL A 38 -14.75 -6.96 -4.84
CA VAL A 38 -13.88 -6.72 -3.67
C VAL A 38 -12.64 -7.59 -3.81
N GLY A 39 -11.47 -6.97 -3.73
CA GLY A 39 -10.18 -7.64 -3.65
C GLY A 39 -9.53 -7.47 -2.28
N VAL A 40 -8.64 -8.39 -1.93
CA VAL A 40 -7.74 -8.28 -0.78
C VAL A 40 -6.35 -7.98 -1.31
N MET A 41 -5.69 -6.98 -0.72
CA MET A 41 -4.33 -6.60 -1.07
C MET A 41 -3.56 -6.23 0.19
N GLY A 42 -2.25 -6.32 0.12
CA GLY A 42 -1.33 -5.71 1.07
C GLY A 42 -0.54 -4.63 0.36
N TRP A 43 -0.22 -3.56 1.09
CA TRP A 43 0.69 -2.53 0.62
C TRP A 43 1.90 -2.48 1.52
N PHE A 44 3.07 -2.45 0.90
CA PHE A 44 4.33 -2.23 1.57
C PHE A 44 5.00 -1.05 0.89
N PHE A 45 5.51 -0.09 1.66
CA PHE A 45 5.95 1.16 1.07
C PHE A 45 7.18 0.98 0.19
N ASP A 46 7.20 1.63 -0.98
CA ASP A 46 8.36 1.64 -1.86
C ASP A 46 9.45 2.60 -1.35
N TYR A 47 9.01 3.69 -0.69
CA TYR A 47 9.85 4.71 -0.05
C TYR A 47 9.13 5.26 1.18
N PRO A 48 9.85 5.70 2.23
CA PRO A 48 9.28 6.03 3.53
C PRO A 48 8.67 7.44 3.55
N ASP A 49 7.69 7.67 2.69
CA ASP A 49 6.93 8.92 2.63
C ASP A 49 5.43 8.64 2.74
N THR A 50 4.69 9.55 3.37
CA THR A 50 3.23 9.45 3.55
C THR A 50 2.50 9.34 2.22
N SER A 51 2.98 10.03 1.17
CA SER A 51 2.36 9.99 -0.16
C SER A 51 2.28 8.56 -0.71
N ASN A 52 3.28 7.72 -0.42
CA ASN A 52 3.34 6.34 -0.91
C ASN A 52 2.18 5.46 -0.38
N TYR A 53 1.52 5.86 0.71
CA TYR A 53 0.35 5.15 1.23
C TYR A 53 -1.00 5.67 0.70
N LEU A 54 -1.01 6.80 -0.02
CA LEU A 54 -2.23 7.44 -0.52
C LEU A 54 -2.26 7.47 -2.04
N ASP A 55 -1.21 8.00 -2.68
CA ASP A 55 -1.14 8.24 -4.12
C ASP A 55 -1.49 7.01 -4.96
N PRO A 56 -0.95 5.79 -4.67
CA PRO A 56 -1.26 4.60 -5.46
C PRO A 56 -2.74 4.20 -5.41
N PHE A 57 -3.53 4.73 -4.48
CA PHE A 57 -4.94 4.40 -4.30
C PHE A 57 -5.89 5.59 -4.61
N VAL A 58 -5.34 6.75 -4.94
CA VAL A 58 -6.12 7.94 -5.30
C VAL A 58 -5.90 8.29 -6.75
N TYR A 59 -4.65 8.37 -7.19
CA TYR A 59 -4.33 8.83 -8.53
C TYR A 59 -4.73 7.80 -9.59
N ASN A 60 -5.12 8.30 -10.76
CA ASN A 60 -5.56 7.50 -11.89
C ASN A 60 -4.54 6.42 -12.33
N SER A 61 -3.24 6.72 -12.27
CA SER A 61 -2.17 5.77 -12.61
C SER A 61 -1.85 4.76 -11.49
N GLY A 62 -2.64 4.76 -10.41
CA GLY A 62 -2.49 3.89 -9.26
C GLY A 62 -3.08 2.48 -9.43
N MET A 63 -3.05 1.72 -8.35
CA MET A 63 -3.49 0.32 -8.25
C MET A 63 -4.97 0.15 -7.85
N GLY A 64 -5.73 1.24 -7.69
CA GLY A 64 -7.13 1.20 -7.29
C GLY A 64 -7.81 2.55 -7.45
N ASN A 65 -8.20 2.88 -8.67
CA ASN A 65 -8.64 4.21 -9.09
C ASN A 65 -10.13 4.52 -8.80
N ASN A 66 -10.67 4.03 -7.68
CA ASN A 66 -12.07 4.29 -7.31
C ASN A 66 -12.36 5.78 -6.99
N LEU A 67 -11.35 6.64 -6.94
CA LEU A 67 -11.48 8.06 -6.61
C LEU A 67 -11.14 9.02 -7.75
N ALA A 68 -10.45 8.56 -8.80
CA ALA A 68 -10.03 9.41 -9.93
C ALA A 68 -10.30 8.73 -11.27
N THR A 69 -10.90 9.48 -12.19
CA THR A 69 -11.10 9.05 -13.58
C THR A 69 -9.87 9.30 -14.44
N THR A 70 -9.65 8.41 -15.41
CA THR A 70 -8.58 8.54 -16.40
C THR A 70 -8.80 9.73 -17.30
N THR A 71 -7.79 10.59 -17.39
CA THR A 71 -7.75 11.70 -18.35
C THR A 71 -6.42 11.65 -19.08
N GLU A 72 -6.45 11.64 -20.42
CA GLU A 72 -5.25 11.57 -21.25
C GLU A 72 -4.31 12.75 -20.94
N GLY A 73 -3.03 12.45 -20.71
CA GLY A 73 -2.03 13.45 -20.35
C GLY A 73 -2.08 13.95 -18.90
N ASN A 74 -2.98 13.43 -18.06
CA ASN A 74 -3.05 13.76 -16.64
C ASN A 74 -2.71 12.53 -15.77
N PRO A 75 -1.53 12.51 -15.11
CA PRO A 75 -1.11 11.37 -14.29
C PRO A 75 -1.95 11.20 -13.02
N VAL A 76 -2.52 12.27 -12.46
CA VAL A 76 -3.34 12.20 -11.23
C VAL A 76 -4.80 11.86 -11.51
N GLY A 77 -5.31 12.23 -12.69
CA GLY A 77 -6.71 12.05 -13.07
C GLY A 77 -7.63 13.18 -12.60
N VAL A 78 -8.94 12.95 -12.67
CA VAL A 78 -9.98 13.88 -12.22
C VAL A 78 -10.86 13.20 -11.19
N GLY A 79 -11.06 13.83 -10.03
CA GLY A 79 -11.87 13.28 -8.94
C GLY A 79 -13.28 12.92 -9.41
N ILE A 80 -13.79 11.78 -8.93
CA ILE A 80 -15.15 11.31 -9.29
C ILE A 80 -16.28 12.17 -8.71
N ASN A 81 -15.96 13.01 -7.73
CA ASN A 81 -16.83 13.98 -7.06
C ASN A 81 -15.98 15.14 -6.49
N ASP A 82 -16.64 16.07 -5.79
CA ASP A 82 -15.98 17.26 -5.22
C ASP A 82 -14.99 16.88 -4.11
N GLU A 83 -15.36 15.95 -3.24
CA GLU A 83 -14.52 15.49 -2.13
C GLU A 83 -13.25 14.76 -2.63
N ALA A 84 -13.37 13.92 -3.65
CA ALA A 84 -12.22 13.27 -4.29
C ALA A 84 -11.34 14.27 -5.04
N SER A 85 -11.93 15.29 -5.64
CA SER A 85 -11.18 16.38 -6.28
C SER A 85 -10.40 17.20 -5.24
N GLN A 86 -11.01 17.46 -4.07
CA GLN A 86 -10.34 18.11 -2.95
C GLN A 86 -9.20 17.26 -2.38
N LEU A 87 -9.41 15.94 -2.23
CA LEU A 87 -8.39 15.01 -1.81
C LEU A 87 -7.18 15.04 -2.76
N ILE A 88 -7.40 14.95 -4.08
CA ILE A 88 -6.33 15.03 -5.08
C ILE A 88 -5.55 16.35 -4.94
N ALA A 89 -6.27 17.47 -4.79
CA ALA A 89 -5.63 18.79 -4.64
C ALA A 89 -4.76 18.87 -3.36
N LEU A 90 -5.22 18.31 -2.24
CA LEU A 90 -4.46 18.27 -0.99
C LEU A 90 -3.19 17.42 -1.12
N LEU A 91 -3.27 16.24 -1.77
CA LEU A 91 -2.09 15.40 -2.02
C LEU A 91 -1.06 16.15 -2.88
N GLN A 92 -1.50 16.77 -3.99
CA GLN A 92 -0.61 17.55 -4.85
C GLN A 92 0.03 18.75 -4.13
N GLN A 93 -0.68 19.36 -3.18
CA GLN A 93 -0.14 20.43 -2.35
C GLN A 93 0.93 19.90 -1.38
N ALA A 94 0.66 18.78 -0.72
CA ALA A 94 1.58 18.15 0.23
C ALA A 94 2.85 17.59 -0.45
N ASP A 95 2.76 17.20 -1.72
CA ASP A 95 3.89 16.68 -2.50
C ASP A 95 4.98 17.74 -2.76
N VAL A 96 4.61 19.03 -2.73
CA VAL A 96 5.54 20.16 -3.00
C VAL A 96 5.80 21.04 -1.77
N GLU A 97 5.16 20.75 -0.64
CA GLU A 97 5.32 21.50 0.61
C GLU A 97 6.66 21.15 1.28
N LEU A 98 7.43 22.18 1.63
CA LEU A 98 8.76 22.05 2.23
C LEU A 98 8.76 22.24 3.75
N ASP A 99 7.72 22.87 4.30
CA ASP A 99 7.50 22.95 5.75
C ASP A 99 6.88 21.65 6.26
N GLU A 100 7.65 20.88 7.03
CA GLU A 100 7.23 19.58 7.55
C GLU A 100 5.94 19.63 8.40
N THR A 101 5.74 20.72 9.15
CA THR A 101 4.54 20.84 10.01
C THR A 101 3.30 21.10 9.16
N LYS A 102 3.43 21.96 8.15
CA LYS A 102 2.35 22.23 7.22
C LYS A 102 2.03 21.01 6.35
N ARG A 103 3.05 20.33 5.84
CA ARG A 103 2.92 19.07 5.08
C ARG A 103 2.21 17.99 5.88
N ALA A 104 2.54 17.85 7.16
CA ALA A 104 1.87 16.89 8.04
C ALA A 104 0.38 17.21 8.24
N GLU A 105 0.02 18.49 8.38
CA GLU A 105 -1.38 18.92 8.50
C GLU A 105 -2.16 18.68 7.19
N GLU A 106 -1.54 18.94 6.03
CA GLU A 106 -2.14 18.67 4.72
C GLU A 106 -2.41 17.16 4.53
N TYR A 107 -1.45 16.29 4.86
CA TYR A 107 -1.67 14.84 4.81
C TYR A 107 -2.69 14.36 5.85
N LYS A 108 -2.81 15.03 6.99
CA LYS A 108 -3.87 14.70 7.96
C LYS A 108 -5.25 14.97 7.35
N GLN A 109 -5.44 16.14 6.74
CA GLN A 109 -6.69 16.50 6.07
C GLN A 109 -7.00 15.57 4.89
N ALA A 110 -5.97 15.19 4.12
CA ALA A 110 -6.10 14.20 3.05
C ALA A 110 -6.56 12.84 3.59
N GLN A 111 -5.97 12.36 4.69
CA GLN A 111 -6.37 11.09 5.32
C GLN A 111 -7.79 11.14 5.90
N ASP A 112 -8.22 12.27 6.45
CA ASP A 112 -9.59 12.45 6.93
C ASP A 112 -10.59 12.31 5.75
N LEU A 113 -10.37 13.00 4.62
CA LEU A 113 -11.20 12.84 3.41
C LEU A 113 -11.13 11.44 2.82
N TYR A 114 -9.94 10.84 2.80
CA TYR A 114 -9.74 9.48 2.32
C TYR A 114 -10.57 8.47 3.13
N ALA A 115 -10.61 8.64 4.46
CA ALA A 115 -11.42 7.81 5.34
C ALA A 115 -12.92 7.99 5.10
N ASP A 116 -13.39 9.23 4.86
CA ASP A 116 -14.79 9.51 4.55
C ASP A 116 -15.24 8.94 3.19
N LEU A 117 -14.34 8.93 2.20
CA LEU A 117 -14.58 8.39 0.87
C LEU A 117 -14.57 6.84 0.83
N VAL A 118 -13.99 6.19 1.85
CA VAL A 118 -13.88 4.72 2.00
C VAL A 118 -13.46 4.00 0.70
N PRO A 119 -12.37 4.40 0.03
CA PRO A 119 -11.91 3.73 -1.19
C PRO A 119 -11.40 2.30 -0.92
N ASN A 120 -10.95 2.04 0.31
CA ASN A 120 -10.61 0.72 0.82
C ASN A 120 -10.93 0.61 2.32
N ILE A 121 -10.81 -0.60 2.85
CA ILE A 121 -11.06 -0.92 4.26
C ILE A 121 -9.75 -1.44 4.87
N PRO A 122 -9.04 -0.63 5.67
CA PRO A 122 -7.85 -1.07 6.39
C PRO A 122 -8.21 -2.18 7.39
N LEU A 123 -7.49 -3.31 7.35
CA LEU A 123 -7.75 -4.45 8.23
C LEU A 123 -6.78 -4.53 9.41
N PHE A 124 -5.48 -4.47 9.15
CA PHE A 124 -4.44 -4.55 10.17
C PHE A 124 -3.09 -4.06 9.62
N PHE A 125 -2.24 -3.60 10.51
CA PHE A 125 -0.80 -3.45 10.25
C PHE A 125 -0.10 -4.75 10.63
N GLN A 126 0.71 -5.29 9.72
CA GLN A 126 1.44 -6.53 9.95
C GLN A 126 2.82 -6.20 10.53
N ALA A 127 3.16 -6.82 11.66
CA ALA A 127 4.54 -6.82 12.15
C ALA A 127 5.39 -7.71 11.24
N GLU A 128 6.55 -7.20 10.86
CA GLU A 128 7.51 -7.98 10.08
C GLU A 128 8.34 -8.88 11.00
N HIS A 129 8.37 -10.17 10.67
CA HIS A 129 9.14 -11.15 11.41
C HIS A 129 10.09 -11.85 10.44
N VAL A 130 11.39 -11.72 10.70
CA VAL A 130 12.41 -12.45 9.97
C VAL A 130 12.99 -13.54 10.84
N VAL A 131 12.92 -14.79 10.37
CA VAL A 131 13.51 -15.96 11.02
C VAL A 131 14.69 -16.43 10.19
N TYR A 132 15.87 -16.50 10.81
CA TYR A 132 17.10 -16.89 10.17
C TYR A 132 17.86 -17.90 11.03
N ARG A 133 18.79 -18.65 10.42
CA ARG A 133 19.62 -19.61 11.14
C ARG A 133 20.70 -18.89 11.95
N ASN A 134 21.14 -19.47 13.07
CA ASN A 134 22.14 -18.88 13.96
C ASN A 134 23.50 -18.57 13.29
N ASN A 135 23.79 -19.15 12.13
CA ASN A 135 25.01 -18.91 11.36
C ASN A 135 24.87 -17.76 10.33
N ILE A 136 23.73 -17.07 10.29
CA ILE A 136 23.53 -15.87 9.49
C ILE A 136 23.81 -14.66 10.40
N SER A 137 24.70 -13.77 9.98
CA SER A 137 25.09 -12.55 10.70
C SER A 137 24.95 -11.33 9.82
N GLY A 138 24.70 -10.16 10.42
CA GLY A 138 24.76 -8.87 9.74
C GLY A 138 26.20 -8.48 9.35
N ASP A 139 26.32 -7.43 8.55
CA ASP A 139 27.59 -6.80 8.20
C ASP A 139 27.78 -5.55 9.06
N ALA A 140 28.83 -5.54 9.87
CA ALA A 140 29.15 -4.45 10.78
C ALA A 140 29.66 -3.19 10.07
N SER A 141 29.96 -3.24 8.76
CA SER A 141 30.32 -2.04 8.00
C SER A 141 29.12 -1.21 7.56
N LEU A 142 27.90 -1.68 7.80
CA LEU A 142 26.67 -0.93 7.49
C LEU A 142 26.24 -0.06 8.68
N ALA A 143 25.44 0.97 8.41
CA ALA A 143 25.09 2.02 9.37
C ALA A 143 24.37 1.52 10.64
N THR A 144 23.84 0.29 10.62
CA THR A 144 23.14 -0.37 11.72
C THR A 144 23.78 -1.73 12.06
N PRO A 145 25.01 -1.73 12.59
CA PRO A 145 25.85 -2.93 12.75
C PRO A 145 25.30 -3.97 13.74
N GLU A 146 24.39 -3.58 14.63
CA GLU A 146 23.70 -4.46 15.58
C GLU A 146 22.51 -5.22 14.97
N THR A 147 22.17 -4.93 13.71
CA THR A 147 21.00 -5.52 13.04
C THR A 147 21.42 -6.43 11.90
N LEU A 148 20.71 -7.54 11.73
CA LEU A 148 20.69 -8.20 10.43
C LEU A 148 20.10 -7.16 9.46
N ASN A 149 20.90 -6.65 8.53
CA ASN A 149 20.55 -5.52 7.65
C ASN A 149 19.51 -5.91 6.58
N ILE A 150 18.39 -6.47 7.01
CA ILE A 150 17.22 -6.77 6.18
C ILE A 150 16.33 -5.54 6.26
N GLY A 151 16.59 -4.62 5.34
CA GLY A 151 15.63 -3.56 5.05
C GLY A 151 14.36 -4.12 4.41
N PRO A 152 13.33 -3.28 4.24
CA PRO A 152 12.07 -3.66 3.60
C PRO A 152 12.22 -4.31 2.21
N ASN A 153 13.26 -3.91 1.47
CA ASN A 153 13.58 -4.46 0.15
C ASN A 153 14.39 -5.76 0.19
N VAL A 154 14.60 -6.34 1.38
CA VAL A 154 15.33 -7.60 1.64
C VAL A 154 16.57 -7.75 0.76
N PHE A 155 17.54 -6.85 0.94
CA PHE A 155 18.83 -6.98 0.28
C PHE A 155 19.66 -8.06 0.97
N PHE A 156 19.76 -9.23 0.34
CA PHE A 156 20.74 -10.25 0.74
C PHE A 156 22.11 -9.92 0.16
N THR A 157 22.90 -9.14 0.88
CA THR A 157 24.33 -9.02 0.59
C THR A 157 25.02 -10.29 1.09
N TYR A 158 25.25 -11.26 0.20
CA TYR A 158 26.04 -12.45 0.54
C TYR A 158 27.50 -12.22 0.13
N ALA A 159 28.42 -12.28 1.09
CA ALA A 159 29.76 -12.76 0.77
C ALA A 159 29.64 -14.27 0.55
N LEU A 160 30.22 -14.80 -0.54
CA LEU A 160 30.35 -16.25 -0.73
C LEU A 160 30.85 -16.86 0.58
N LEU A 161 30.08 -17.79 1.15
CA LEU A 161 30.50 -18.57 2.30
C LEU A 161 31.84 -19.23 1.93
N THR A 162 32.95 -18.66 2.38
CA THR A 162 34.21 -19.38 2.39
C THR A 162 33.99 -20.54 3.33
N LYS A 163 33.97 -21.74 2.76
CA LYS A 163 33.93 -22.99 3.50
C LYS A 163 35.19 -22.99 4.38
N GLY A 164 35.03 -22.60 5.64
CA GLY A 164 36.11 -22.69 6.63
C GLY A 164 36.61 -24.12 6.65
N GLN A 165 37.92 -24.29 6.57
CA GLN A 165 38.59 -25.57 6.78
C GLN A 165 38.36 -26.09 8.19
#